data_AF-A0A6N9CKC8-F1
#
_entry.id   AF-A0A6N9CKC8-F1
#
_cell.length_a   1.000
_cell.length_b   1.000
_cell.length_c   1.000
_cell.angle_alpha   90.00
_cell.angle_beta   90.00
_cell.angle_gamma   90.00
#
_symmetry.space_group_name_H-M   'P 1'
#
loop_
_entity.id
_entity.type
_entity.pdbx_description
1 polymer ?
#
loop_
_entity_poly.entity_id
_entity_poly.type
_entity_poly.pdbx_seq_one_letter_code
_entity_poly.pdbx_strand_id
1 'polypeptide(L)' 'MRRCLGFPSNLPKRPGLGRVVPEFSQPFLRELIHPPFRIIYRHEQDMIFVIRIWRHERLLALN' A
#
# COMPACT_ATOMS: atom_id res chain seq x y z
N MET A 1 -4.75 13.49 -12.90
CA MET A 1 -4.76 12.11 -13.45
C MET A 1 -3.31 11.65 -13.61
N ARG A 2 -2.70 11.02 -12.58
CA ARG A 2 -1.34 10.47 -12.66
C ARG A 2 -1.42 8.98 -12.40
N ARG A 3 -1.18 8.20 -13.45
CA ARG A 3 -1.25 6.74 -13.50
C ARG A 3 0.13 6.23 -13.09
N CYS A 4 0.30 5.80 -11.83
CA CYS A 4 1.57 5.26 -11.33
C CYS A 4 1.45 3.74 -11.15
N LEU A 5 2.23 3.04 -12.00
CA LEU A 5 2.88 1.75 -11.84
C LEU A 5 2.17 0.62 -11.07
N GLY A 6 1.81 -0.42 -11.84
CA GLY A 6 2.12 -1.80 -11.48
C GLY A 6 1.63 -2.29 -10.13
N PHE A 7 0.36 -2.04 -9.79
CA PHE A 7 -0.29 -2.81 -8.75
C PHE A 7 -0.42 -4.27 -9.22
N PRO A 8 -0.16 -5.27 -8.37
CA PRO A 8 -0.50 -6.65 -8.70
C PRO A 8 -1.99 -6.67 -9.07
N SER A 9 -2.29 -7.16 -10.26
CA SER A 9 -3.62 -7.20 -10.91
C SER A 9 -4.72 -7.90 -10.10
N ASN A 10 -4.39 -8.39 -8.90
CA ASN A 10 -5.28 -9.06 -7.96
C ASN A 10 -5.79 -8.21 -6.80
N LEU A 11 -5.33 -6.96 -6.62
CA LEU A 11 -5.83 -6.12 -5.52
C LEU A 11 -7.35 -5.84 -5.58
N PRO A 12 -7.96 -5.55 -6.75
CA PRO A 12 -9.41 -5.34 -6.81
C PRO A 12 -10.22 -6.63 -6.56
N LYS A 13 -9.59 -7.81 -6.66
CA LYS A 13 -10.28 -9.08 -6.44
C LYS A 13 -10.35 -9.49 -4.97
N ARG A 14 -9.45 -8.99 -4.12
CA ARG A 14 -9.35 -9.34 -2.69
C ARG A 14 -8.82 -8.16 -1.85
N PRO A 15 -9.65 -7.13 -1.59
CA PRO A 15 -9.23 -5.95 -0.83
C PRO A 15 -8.73 -6.23 0.60
N GLY A 16 -9.06 -7.41 1.15
CA GLY A 16 -8.61 -7.86 2.47
C GLY A 16 -7.17 -8.41 2.53
N LEU A 17 -6.42 -8.40 1.43
CA LEU A 17 -5.03 -8.92 1.37
C LEU A 17 -4.04 -8.17 2.28
N GLY A 18 -4.33 -6.92 2.65
CA GLY A 18 -3.52 -6.15 3.58
C GLY A 18 -3.84 -6.48 5.04
N ARG A 19 -2.81 -6.52 5.89
CA ARG A 19 -2.98 -6.65 7.34
C ARG A 19 -3.41 -5.32 7.95
N VAL A 20 -4.09 -5.35 9.10
CA VAL A 20 -4.39 -4.12 9.85
C VAL A 20 -3.08 -3.45 10.24
N VAL A 21 -2.99 -2.12 10.08
CA VAL A 21 -1.79 -1.38 10.49
C VAL A 21 -1.68 -1.45 12.02
N PRO A 22 -0.67 -2.13 12.58
CA PRO A 22 -0.57 -2.38 14.01
C PRO A 22 -0.46 -1.08 14.82
N GLU A 23 0.16 -0.04 14.26
CA GLU A 23 0.30 1.28 14.90
C GLU A 23 -1.06 1.98 15.16
N PHE A 24 -2.11 1.64 14.41
CA PHE A 24 -3.43 2.29 14.52
C PHE A 24 -4.55 1.34 14.94
N SER A 25 -4.39 0.02 14.74
CA SER A 25 -5.40 -0.99 15.08
C SER A 25 -6.80 -0.74 14.50
N GLN A 26 -6.88 0.01 13.40
CA GLN A 26 -8.13 0.34 12.72
C GLN A 26 -8.40 -0.63 11.56
N PRO A 27 -9.52 -1.35 11.52
CA PRO A 27 -9.77 -2.41 10.54
C PRO A 27 -9.91 -1.91 9.09
N PHE A 28 -10.28 -0.63 8.92
CA PHE A 28 -10.32 0.04 7.62
C PHE A 28 -8.94 0.47 7.14
N LEU A 29 -7.95 0.59 8.03
CA LEU A 29 -6.59 1.00 7.70
C LEU A 29 -5.71 -0.23 7.57
N ARG A 30 -5.23 -0.48 6.36
CA ARG A 30 -4.48 -1.69 6.03
C ARG A 30 -3.13 -1.35 5.44
N GLU A 31 -2.17 -2.22 5.71
CA GLU A 31 -0.87 -2.19 5.06
C GLU A 31 -0.62 -3.43 4.20
N LEU A 32 0.04 -3.20 3.08
CA LEU A 32 0.66 -4.21 2.25
C LEU A 32 2.17 -4.02 2.33
N ILE A 33 2.85 -5.03 2.86
CA ILE A 33 4.30 -5.09 2.87
C ILE A 33 4.73 -6.04 1.76
N HIS A 34 5.35 -5.48 0.73
CA HIS A 34 5.95 -6.22 -0.36
C HIS A 34 7.34 -5.63 -0.60
N PRO A 35 8.39 -6.11 0.11
CA PRO A 35 9.71 -5.50 0.08
C PRO A 35 10.19 -5.22 -1.36
N PRO A 36 10.75 -4.03 -1.65
CA PRO A 36 11.08 -2.93 -0.73
C PRO A 36 9.89 -1.98 -0.42
N PHE A 37 8.69 -2.30 -0.85
CA PHE A 37 7.53 -1.43 -0.72
C PHE A 37 6.73 -1.72 0.55
N ARG A 38 6.32 -0.65 1.22
CA ARG A 38 5.23 -0.67 2.20
C ARG A 38 4.17 0.27 1.66
N ILE A 39 2.92 -0.17 1.59
CA ILE A 39 1.80 0.65 1.14
C ILE A 39 0.79 0.66 2.26
N ILE A 40 0.36 1.86 2.69
CA ILE A 40 -0.78 2.02 3.59
C ILE A 40 -1.95 2.55 2.78
N TYR A 41 -3.08 1.87 2.91
CA TYR A 41 -4.32 2.20 2.24
C TYR A 41 -5.50 2.09 3.19
N ARG A 42 -6.56 2.83 2.88
CA ARG A 42 -7.87 2.66 3.50
C ARG A 42 -8.75 1.84 2.57
N HIS A 43 -9.44 0.87 3.14
CA HIS A 43 -10.47 0.10 2.46
C HIS A 43 -11.85 0.59 2.90
N GLU A 44 -12.55 1.25 1.98
CA GLU A 44 -13.97 1.62 2.09
C GLU A 44 -14.81 0.64 1.24
N GLN A 45 -16.13 0.66 1.40
CA GLN A 45 -17.04 -0.35 0.84
C GLN A 45 -16.87 -0.63 -0.66
N ASP A 46 -16.61 0.38 -1.49
CA ASP A 46 -16.42 0.24 -2.94
C ASP A 46 -15.10 0.87 -3.44
N MET A 47 -14.31 1.44 -2.52
CA MET A 47 -13.15 2.26 -2.89
C MET A 47 -11.94 1.98 -2.01
N ILE A 48 -10.78 2.03 -2.65
CA ILE A 48 -9.48 1.94 -1.99
C ILE A 48 -8.78 3.29 -2.09
N PHE A 49 -8.46 3.88 -0.94
CA PHE A 49 -7.69 5.12 -0.87
C PHE A 49 -6.26 4.82 -0.49
N VAL A 50 -5.32 5.06 -1.39
CA VAL A 50 -3.89 4.93 -1.08
C VAL A 50 -3.46 6.18 -0.30
N ILE A 51 -3.10 6.00 0.96
CA ILE A 51 -2.69 7.11 1.84
C ILE A 51 -1.20 7.39 1.65
N ARG A 52 -0.38 6.34 1.61
CA ARG A 52 1.07 6.49 1.52
C ARG A 52 1.72 5.25 0.91
N ILE A 53 2.77 5.48 0.12
CA ILE A 53 3.63 4.46 -0.45
C ILE A 53 5.05 4.78 0.00
N TRP A 54 5.69 3.83 0.69
CA TRP A 54 7.11 3.84 0.97
C TRP A 54 7.78 2.87 0.01
N ARG A 55 8.90 3.30 -0.58
CA ARG A 55 9.89 2.41 -1.16
C ARG A 55 11.11 2.51 -0.25
N HIS A 56 11.62 1.40 0.26
CA HIS A 56 12.99 1.34 0.77
C HIS A 56 13.91 1.54 -0.43
N GLU A 57 14.22 2.81 -0.74
CA GLU A 57 15.23 3.13 -1.72
C GLU A 57 16.59 2.83 -1.12
N ARG A 58 17.39 2.10 -1.88
CA ARG A 58 18.84 2.10 -1.71
C ARG A 58 19.28 3.55 -1.87
N LEU A 59 20.00 4.10 -0.88
CA LEU A 59 20.61 5.42 -0.96
C LEU A 59 21.19 5.61 -2.37
N LEU A 60 20.76 6.66 -3.08
CA LEU A 60 21.45 7.11 -4.28
C LEU A 60 22.86 7.50 -3.84
N ALA A 61 23.82 6.59 -4.04
CA ALA A 61 25.22 6.94 -3.98
C ALA A 61 25.49 7.82 -5.20
N LEU A 62 25.53 9.13 -4.97
CA LEU A 62 26.08 10.07 -5.94
C LEU A 62 27.60 9.89 -5.87
N ASN A 63 28.14 9.01 -6.72
CA ASN A 63 29.57 9.00 -7.00
C ASN A 63 29.89 10.10 -8.00
#